data_AF-A0A496QJT3-F1
#
_entry.id   AF-A0A496QJT3-F1
#
_cell.length_a   1.000
_cell.length_b   1.000
_cell.length_c   1.000
_cell.angle_alpha   90.00
_cell.angle_beta   90.00
_cell.angle_gamma   90.00
#
_symmetry.space_group_name_H-M   'P 1'
#
loop_
_entity.id
_entity.type
_entity.pdbx_description
1 polymer ?
#
loop_
_entity_poly.entity_id
_entity_poly.type
_entity_poly.pdbx_seq_one_letter_code
_entity_poly.pdbx_strand_id
1 'polypeptide(L)' 'LNLCRKSFVVMVGATSPLSPVLFDYGVDMIAGSKVVDPQKAIQCISEGATFKQIKGIKHLIMKK' A
#
# COMPACT_ATOMS: atom_id res chain seq x y z
N LEU A 1 7.50 -15.04 3.34
CA LEU A 1 6.36 -15.89 2.89
C LEU A 1 6.52 -17.36 3.26
N ASN A 2 7.75 -17.87 3.38
CA ASN A 2 8.02 -19.27 3.77
C ASN A 2 7.45 -19.73 5.13
N LEU A 3 7.14 -18.81 6.05
CA LEU A 3 6.46 -19.12 7.32
C LEU A 3 4.92 -19.13 7.20
N CYS A 4 4.36 -18.69 6.07
CA CYS A 4 2.92 -18.47 5.85
C CYS A 4 2.35 -19.41 4.77
N ARG A 5 2.92 -20.61 4.60
CA ARG A 5 2.66 -21.52 3.45
C ARG A 5 1.22 -22.00 3.26
N LYS A 6 0.32 -21.78 4.23
CA LYS A 6 -1.11 -22.15 4.17
C LYS A 6 -1.97 -21.04 4.79
N SER A 7 -1.61 -19.79 4.54
CA SER A 7 -2.25 -18.63 5.13
C SER A 7 -2.65 -17.66 4.03
N PHE A 8 -3.68 -16.85 4.28
CA PHE A 8 -4.01 -15.72 3.43
C PHE A 8 -3.08 -14.55 3.78
N VAL A 9 -2.19 -14.18 2.88
CA VAL A 9 -1.17 -13.16 3.14
C VAL A 9 -1.56 -11.82 2.55
N VAL A 10 -1.67 -10.83 3.43
CA VAL A 10 -1.95 -9.44 3.05
C VAL A 10 -0.71 -8.58 3.24
N MET A 11 -0.30 -7.86 2.20
CA MET A 11 0.70 -6.81 2.30
C MET A 11 0.00 -5.45 2.47
N VAL A 12 0.22 -4.77 3.59
CA VAL A 12 -0.50 -3.55 3.96
C VAL A 12 0.49 -2.41 4.22
N GLY A 13 0.19 -1.22 3.70
CA GLY A 13 0.91 0.00 4.04
C GLY A 13 1.04 0.98 2.88
N ALA A 14 1.35 2.23 3.19
CA ALA A 14 1.59 3.29 2.19
C ALA A 14 2.74 2.94 1.23
N THR A 15 3.70 2.15 1.71
CA THR A 15 4.89 1.71 0.98
C THR A 15 4.71 0.36 0.29
N SER A 16 3.55 -0.29 0.42
CA SER A 16 3.27 -1.55 -0.27
C SER A 16 3.24 -1.32 -1.78
N PRO A 17 4.13 -1.93 -2.56
CA PRO A 17 4.13 -1.77 -4.00
C PRO A 17 2.85 -2.34 -4.60
N LEU A 18 2.12 -1.55 -5.38
CA LEU A 18 0.95 -1.99 -6.13
C LEU A 18 1.38 -2.75 -7.40
N SER A 19 2.13 -3.84 -7.22
CA SER A 19 2.70 -4.64 -8.30
C SER A 19 2.13 -6.06 -8.28
N PRO A 20 1.54 -6.55 -9.39
CA PRO A 20 0.99 -7.90 -9.46
C PRO A 20 2.06 -8.98 -9.31
N VAL A 21 3.34 -8.66 -9.54
CA VAL A 21 4.44 -9.62 -9.38
C VAL A 21 4.49 -10.22 -7.97
N LEU A 22 4.02 -9.48 -6.95
CA LEU A 22 4.02 -9.95 -5.57
C LEU A 22 3.09 -11.16 -5.35
N PHE A 23 2.09 -11.35 -6.22
CA PHE A 23 1.20 -12.51 -6.18
C PHE A 23 1.91 -13.81 -6.55
N ASP A 24 2.98 -13.74 -7.36
CA ASP A 24 3.81 -14.89 -7.72
C ASP A 24 4.74 -15.30 -6.58
N TYR A 25 5.04 -14.38 -5.66
CA TYR A 25 5.87 -14.64 -4.49
C TYR A 25 5.10 -15.17 -3.28
N GLY A 26 3.75 -15.21 -3.33
CA GLY A 26 2.89 -15.75 -2.28
C GLY A 26 2.12 -14.72 -1.45
N VAL A 27 1.98 -13.48 -1.94
CA VAL A 27 1.00 -12.51 -1.42
C VAL A 27 -0.36 -12.81 -2.06
N ASP A 28 -1.46 -12.69 -1.32
CA ASP A 28 -2.81 -12.88 -1.85
C ASP A 28 -3.55 -11.55 -2.10
N MET A 29 -3.23 -10.53 -1.29
CA MET A 29 -3.83 -9.21 -1.37
C MET A 29 -2.85 -8.10 -1.00
N ILE A 30 -2.91 -6.99 -1.72
CA ILE A 30 -2.11 -5.80 -1.46
C ILE A 30 -3.06 -4.65 -1.12
N ALA A 31 -2.94 -4.09 0.09
CA ALA A 31 -3.66 -2.91 0.54
C ALA A 31 -2.69 -1.73 0.62
N GLY A 32 -2.60 -0.99 -0.49
CA GLY A 32 -1.65 0.10 -0.68
C GLY A 32 -2.34 1.47 -0.78
N SER A 33 -1.57 2.46 -1.20
CA SER A 33 -2.07 3.80 -1.50
C SER A 33 -1.50 4.31 -2.82
N LYS A 34 -2.32 4.99 -3.61
CA LYS A 34 -1.89 5.70 -4.82
C LYS A 34 -1.97 7.19 -4.57
N VAL A 35 -0.88 7.90 -4.88
CA VAL A 35 -0.88 9.36 -4.90
C VAL A 35 -1.74 9.81 -6.09
N VAL A 36 -2.80 10.57 -5.79
CA VAL A 36 -3.73 11.13 -6.78
C VAL A 36 -3.60 12.65 -6.92
N ASP A 37 -3.02 13.30 -5.89
CA ASP A 37 -2.65 14.72 -5.89
C ASP A 37 -1.25 14.84 -5.26
N PRO A 38 -0.19 14.86 -6.09
CA PRO A 38 1.20 14.90 -5.61
C PRO A 38 1.54 16.15 -4.79
N GLN A 39 0.98 17.31 -5.13
CA GLN A 39 1.27 18.58 -4.43
C GLN A 39 0.74 18.54 -3.00
N LYS A 40 -0.51 18.08 -2.84
CA LYS A 40 -1.12 17.94 -1.52
C LYS A 40 -0.46 16.85 -0.69
N ALA A 41 -0.08 15.74 -1.33
CA ALA A 41 0.61 14.64 -0.66
C ALA A 41 1.98 15.09 -0.13
N ILE A 42 2.80 15.74 -0.96
CA ILE A 42 4.13 16.20 -0.52
C ILE A 42 4.03 17.26 0.57
N GLN A 43 3.08 18.20 0.47
CA GLN A 43 2.86 19.20 1.52
C GLN A 43 2.55 18.53 2.86
N CYS A 44 1.57 17.63 2.92
CA CYS A 44 1.21 16.93 4.15
C CYS A 44 2.40 16.14 4.74
N ILE A 45 3.16 15.45 3.88
CA ILE A 45 4.33 14.67 4.32
C ILE A 45 5.41 15.60 4.89
N SER A 46 5.68 16.72 4.23
CA SER A 46 6.65 17.73 4.68
C SER A 46 6.26 18.37 6.02
N GLU A 47 4.97 18.49 6.32
CA GLU A 47 4.44 18.99 7.59
C GLU A 47 4.43 17.93 8.71
N GLY A 48 4.90 16.70 8.44
CA GLY A 48 4.93 15.62 9.42
C GLY A 48 3.57 14.95 9.65
N ALA A 49 2.63 15.07 8.70
CA ALA A 49 1.32 14.43 8.82
C ALA A 49 1.45 12.91 8.95
N THR A 50 0.73 12.32 9.92
CA THR A 50 0.62 10.87 10.05
C THR A 50 -0.15 10.27 8.87
N PHE A 51 0.00 8.97 8.61
CA PHE A 51 -0.68 8.29 7.48
C PHE A 51 -2.20 8.55 7.43
N LYS A 52 -2.87 8.66 8.58
CA LYS A 52 -4.31 8.96 8.66
C LYS A 52 -4.67 10.40 8.29
N GLN A 53 -3.71 11.32 8.37
CA GLN A 53 -3.87 12.74 8.08
C GLN A 53 -3.46 13.10 6.64
N ILE A 54 -2.66 12.26 5.98
CA ILE A 54 -2.20 12.50 4.61
C ILE A 54 -3.41 12.67 3.68
N LYS A 55 -3.41 13.77 2.92
CA LYS A 55 -4.36 14.04 1.85
C LYS A 55 -3.69 13.84 0.49
N GLY A 56 -4.48 13.78 -0.57
CA GLY A 56 -3.96 13.58 -1.93
C GLY A 56 -3.57 12.14 -2.26
N ILE A 57 -4.01 11.19 -1.43
CA ILE A 57 -3.87 9.74 -1.68
C ILE A 57 -5.25 9.09 -1.81
N LYS A 58 -5.28 7.95 -2.48
CA LYS A 58 -6.41 7.02 -2.51
C LYS A 58 -5.95 5.65 -2.04
N HIS A 59 -6.64 5.07 -1.06
CA HIS A 59 -6.40 3.69 -0.65
C HIS A 59 -6.89 2.74 -1.74
N LEU A 60 -6.08 1.74 -2.06
CA LEU A 60 -6.37 0.76 -3.10
C LEU A 60 -6.15 -0.65 -2.56
N ILE A 61 -7.00 -1.56 -3.02
CA ILE A 61 -6.87 -2.99 -2.78
C ILE A 61 -6.66 -3.66 -4.13
N MET A 62 -5.60 -4.46 -4.25
CA MET A 62 -5.39 -5.39 -5.34
C MET A 62 -5.48 -6.80 -4.79
N LYS A 63 -6.17 -7.69 -5.50
CA LYS A 63 -6.30 -9.09 -5.14
C LYS A 63 -5.91 -9.93 -6.37
N LYS A 64 -5.28 -11.07 -6.10
CA LYS A 64 -4.98 -12.11 -7.11
C LYS A 64 -6.26 -12.59 -7.80
#